data_AF-A0A806KI22-F1
#
_entry.id   AF-A0A806KI22-F1
#
_cell.length_a   1.000
_cell.length_b   1.000
_cell.length_c   1.000
_cell.angle_alpha   90.00
_cell.angle_beta   90.00
_cell.angle_gamma   90.00
#
_symmetry.space_group_name_H-M   'P 1'
#
loop_
_entity.id
_entity.type
_entity.pdbx_description
1 polymer ?
#
loop_
_entity_poly.entity_id
_entity_poly.type
_entity_poly.pdbx_seq_one_letter_code
_entity_poly.pdbx_strand_id
1 'polypeptide(L)'
;MDSDKPTPLCKNCSAGLGGPKVICPKCGYDNAKEPLALVMQIAVALATGVGTIALVLLMLGWSPWPSGGDGPAIAGTPTDTPTDAPSDAPTSNPPTQPTPTPTRPTDNTTPPTDDTTPPTGDPTPTPPTADPSTTPPTGDPTPPPKTAKVGDIIQFGGHNWLVLDVQGGKMLIVTEKLLEARRFTNSQREDMSTWERSGVRRYLNGDFYDSFSEADKARIAETLVTTADNPWSGKSGSPDTTDKIFLLSLEEVVRYFGDSGQLNNRPSSDTWAISDQYNEARMADDGSENSFDWWLRSPSCLSGASAAVVSFNGAINLQGFHASIDGCYIRPALWLDP
;
A
#
# COMPACT_ATOMS: atom_id res chain seq x y z
N MET A 1 -16.42 -30.52 44.54
CA MET A 1 -15.84 -29.36 45.25
C MET A 1 -14.93 -28.68 44.24
N ASP A 2 -15.48 -27.80 43.41
CA ASP A 2 -14.68 -26.98 42.49
C ASP A 2 -14.45 -25.65 43.19
N SER A 3 -13.34 -25.55 43.90
CA SER A 3 -12.94 -24.34 44.61
C SER A 3 -11.44 -24.21 44.47
N ASP A 4 -11.03 -23.63 43.33
CA ASP A 4 -9.86 -22.75 43.20
C ASP A 4 -9.59 -22.42 41.72
N LYS A 5 -10.60 -21.91 41.00
CA LYS A 5 -10.29 -21.11 39.80
C LYS A 5 -10.07 -19.66 40.23
N PRO A 6 -8.91 -19.06 39.92
CA PRO A 6 -8.65 -17.66 40.22
C PRO A 6 -9.78 -16.79 39.66
N THR A 7 -10.34 -15.92 40.49
CA THR A 7 -11.36 -14.97 40.02
C THR A 7 -10.67 -13.99 39.06
N PRO A 8 -11.17 -13.83 37.82
CA PRO A 8 -10.56 -12.90 36.87
C PRO A 8 -10.61 -11.47 37.42
N LEU A 9 -9.50 -10.75 37.27
CA LEU A 9 -9.33 -9.37 37.72
C LEU A 9 -9.49 -8.39 36.56
N CYS A 10 -9.98 -7.19 36.85
CA CYS A 10 -10.04 -6.10 35.88
C CYS A 10 -8.63 -5.63 35.48
N LYS A 11 -8.35 -5.57 34.18
CA LYS A 11 -7.06 -5.10 33.62
C LYS A 11 -6.72 -3.63 33.95
N ASN A 12 -7.70 -2.80 34.31
CA ASN A 12 -7.50 -1.37 34.61
C ASN A 12 -7.38 -1.05 36.12
N CYS A 13 -8.20 -1.69 36.97
CA CYS A 13 -8.25 -1.33 38.40
C CYS A 13 -8.05 -2.51 39.36
N SER A 14 -7.73 -3.70 38.84
CA SER A 14 -7.46 -4.93 39.58
C SER A 14 -8.60 -5.42 40.48
N ALA A 15 -9.81 -4.89 40.34
CA ALA A 15 -10.98 -5.38 41.06
C ALA A 15 -11.43 -6.75 40.53
N GLY A 16 -11.89 -7.63 41.42
CA GLY A 16 -12.44 -8.94 41.05
C GLY A 16 -13.74 -8.82 40.23
N LEU A 17 -13.83 -9.55 39.12
CA LEU A 17 -14.97 -9.48 38.20
C LEU A 17 -16.13 -10.41 38.59
N GLY A 18 -15.93 -11.29 39.57
CA GLY A 18 -16.99 -12.15 40.14
C GLY A 18 -17.61 -13.13 39.14
N GLY A 19 -16.86 -13.55 38.13
CA GLY A 19 -17.32 -14.44 37.05
C GLY A 19 -16.76 -14.03 35.68
N PRO A 20 -17.29 -14.56 34.56
CA PRO A 20 -16.83 -14.27 33.19
C PRO A 20 -17.32 -12.89 32.70
N LYS A 21 -17.37 -11.89 33.58
CA LYS A 21 -17.83 -10.55 33.22
C LYS A 21 -16.73 -9.84 32.45
N VAL A 22 -17.13 -9.24 31.33
CA VAL A 22 -16.22 -8.50 30.46
C VAL A 22 -16.11 -7.05 30.91
N ILE A 23 -17.20 -6.43 31.36
CA ILE A 23 -17.22 -5.04 31.84
C ILE A 23 -17.02 -5.01 33.35
N CYS A 24 -16.05 -4.22 33.82
CA CYS A 24 -15.75 -4.07 35.24
C CYS A 24 -16.88 -3.30 35.95
N PRO A 25 -17.51 -3.86 37.00
CA PRO A 25 -18.56 -3.17 37.74
C PRO A 25 -18.06 -2.00 38.59
N LYS A 26 -16.75 -1.93 38.87
CA LYS A 26 -16.15 -0.87 39.70
C LYS A 26 -15.78 0.38 38.90
N CYS A 27 -15.22 0.21 37.70
CA CYS A 27 -14.70 1.33 36.90
C CYS A 27 -15.25 1.41 35.47
N GLY A 28 -16.15 0.49 35.07
CA GLY A 28 -16.75 0.47 33.73
C GLY A 28 -15.81 0.00 32.61
N TYR A 29 -14.57 -0.39 32.92
CA TYR A 29 -13.59 -0.84 31.93
C TYR A 29 -13.99 -2.16 31.26
N ASP A 30 -14.01 -2.17 29.93
CA ASP A 30 -14.29 -3.35 29.10
C ASP A 30 -13.01 -4.20 28.90
N ASN A 31 -12.96 -5.36 29.54
CA ASN A 31 -11.81 -6.27 29.51
C ASN A 31 -11.67 -7.06 28.21
N ALA A 32 -12.66 -7.03 27.30
CA ALA A 32 -12.54 -7.57 25.94
C ALA A 32 -11.87 -6.58 24.98
N LYS A 33 -11.82 -5.29 25.33
CA LYS A 33 -11.08 -4.29 24.56
C LYS A 33 -9.63 -4.29 25.07
N GLU A 34 -8.73 -4.85 24.26
CA GLU A 34 -7.29 -4.69 24.45
C GLU A 34 -6.98 -3.19 24.51
N PRO A 35 -6.35 -2.66 25.58
CA PRO A 35 -6.01 -1.26 25.64
C PRO A 35 -4.82 -1.00 24.73
N LEU A 36 -5.00 -0.18 23.68
CA LEU A 36 -3.94 0.39 22.85
C LEU A 36 -2.75 0.98 23.64
N ALA A 37 -2.95 1.29 24.93
CA ALA A 37 -1.93 1.81 25.83
C ALA A 37 -0.73 0.86 26.05
N LEU A 38 -0.91 -0.47 25.96
CA LEU A 38 0.21 -1.41 26.16
C LEU A 38 1.12 -1.48 24.93
N VAL A 39 0.54 -1.39 23.72
CA VAL A 39 1.29 -1.34 22.45
C VAL A 39 2.12 -0.05 22.39
N MET A 40 1.61 1.04 22.97
CA MET A 40 2.30 2.34 23.00
C MET A 40 3.53 2.35 23.93
N GLN A 41 3.50 1.64 25.07
CA GLN A 41 4.67 1.56 25.96
C GLN A 41 5.80 0.72 25.37
N ILE A 42 5.47 -0.30 24.57
CA ILE A 42 6.47 -1.11 23.84
C ILE A 42 7.13 -0.28 22.74
N ALA A 43 6.36 0.55 22.02
CA ALA A 43 6.89 1.43 20.98
C ALA A 43 7.82 2.54 21.55
N VAL A 44 7.48 3.10 22.72
CA VAL A 44 8.32 4.13 23.37
C VAL A 44 9.64 3.54 23.89
N ALA A 45 9.64 2.33 24.43
CA ALA A 45 10.87 1.67 24.89
C ALA A 45 11.84 1.32 23.75
N LEU A 46 11.33 1.03 22.55
CA LEU A 46 12.14 0.78 21.35
C LEU A 46 12.71 2.07 20.74
N ALA A 47 12.06 3.22 20.95
CA ALA A 47 12.49 4.50 20.39
C ALA A 47 13.58 5.21 21.21
N THR A 48 13.74 4.91 22.50
CA THR A 48 14.70 5.65 23.37
C THR A 48 16.05 4.96 23.60
N GLY A 49 16.26 3.72 23.13
CA GLY A 49 17.59 3.10 23.13
C GLY A 49 18.31 3.08 24.48
N VAL A 50 17.58 2.98 25.60
CA VAL A 50 18.19 2.86 26.94
C VAL A 50 17.94 1.44 27.44
N GLY A 51 19.02 0.70 27.63
CA GLY A 51 19.00 -0.74 27.86
C GLY A 51 18.15 -1.17 29.04
N THR A 52 17.30 -2.16 28.82
CA THR A 52 16.99 -3.24 29.76
C THR A 52 16.31 -4.40 29.02
N ILE A 53 17.06 -5.12 28.19
CA ILE A 53 16.66 -6.46 27.71
C ILE A 53 16.46 -7.43 28.91
N ALA A 54 16.92 -7.07 30.11
CA ALA A 54 16.77 -7.86 31.32
C ALA A 54 15.39 -7.78 32.02
N LEU A 55 14.49 -6.84 31.68
CA LEU A 55 13.17 -6.76 32.33
C LEU A 55 12.05 -7.50 31.57
N VAL A 56 12.25 -7.78 30.28
CA VAL A 56 11.24 -8.45 29.43
C VAL A 56 11.25 -9.98 29.60
N LEU A 57 12.36 -10.57 30.04
CA LEU A 57 12.48 -12.03 30.22
C LEU A 57 11.93 -12.54 31.57
N LEU A 58 11.71 -11.68 32.57
CA LEU A 58 11.12 -12.07 33.85
C LEU A 58 9.58 -12.11 33.85
N MET A 59 8.93 -11.52 32.83
CA MET A 59 7.46 -11.48 32.71
C MET A 59 6.87 -12.63 31.88
N LEU A 60 7.70 -13.45 31.23
CA LEU A 60 7.27 -14.58 30.39
C LEU A 60 7.63 -15.97 30.97
N GLY A 61 8.08 -16.03 32.23
CA GLY A 61 8.16 -17.30 32.97
C GLY A 61 9.14 -18.34 32.43
N TRP A 62 10.12 -17.96 31.60
CA TRP A 62 11.17 -18.87 31.13
C TRP A 62 12.49 -18.56 31.84
N SER A 63 12.89 -19.43 32.76
CA SER A 63 14.21 -19.41 33.37
C SER A 63 15.23 -20.08 32.47
N PRO A 64 16.40 -19.46 32.22
CA PRO A 64 17.49 -20.13 31.56
C PRO A 64 18.58 -20.48 32.61
N TRP A 65 19.21 -21.66 32.46
CA TRP A 65 20.53 -22.13 32.97
C TRP A 65 20.53 -23.39 33.86
N PRO A 66 21.62 -24.20 33.78
CA PRO A 66 21.55 -25.66 33.77
C PRO A 66 21.94 -26.31 35.12
N SER A 67 21.52 -27.57 35.31
CA SER A 67 22.07 -28.47 36.33
C SER A 67 22.59 -29.73 35.64
N GLY A 68 23.89 -29.96 35.73
CA GLY A 68 24.57 -31.15 35.23
C GLY A 68 24.43 -32.38 36.14
N GLY A 69 24.93 -33.52 35.64
CA GLY A 69 25.12 -34.75 36.42
C GLY A 69 25.38 -36.00 35.57
N ASP A 70 26.64 -36.14 35.12
CA ASP A 70 27.48 -37.35 35.12
C ASP A 70 26.99 -38.74 34.61
N GLY A 71 27.39 -39.05 33.35
CA GLY A 71 28.21 -40.22 32.93
C GLY A 71 27.60 -41.65 32.84
N PRO A 72 28.33 -42.64 32.26
CA PRO A 72 29.50 -42.56 31.37
C PRO A 72 29.31 -43.28 30.01
N ALA A 73 30.26 -43.02 29.12
CA ALA A 73 30.42 -43.63 27.80
C ALA A 73 30.94 -45.08 27.86
N ILE A 74 30.55 -45.88 26.87
CA ILE A 74 31.30 -47.05 26.41
C ILE A 74 31.36 -47.06 24.88
N ALA A 75 32.59 -47.14 24.38
CA ALA A 75 32.97 -47.21 22.99
C ALA A 75 32.80 -48.62 22.42
N GLY A 76 32.54 -48.71 21.12
CA GLY A 76 32.57 -49.95 20.35
C GLY A 76 32.23 -49.74 18.87
N THR A 77 33.26 -49.51 18.05
CA THR A 77 33.29 -49.78 16.59
C THR A 77 34.10 -51.08 16.37
N PRO A 78 34.26 -51.61 15.15
CA PRO A 78 33.39 -51.72 13.95
C PRO A 78 33.39 -53.17 13.39
N THR A 79 32.49 -53.55 12.46
CA THR A 79 32.75 -54.66 11.52
C THR A 79 31.89 -54.58 10.23
N ASP A 80 32.60 -54.37 9.12
CA ASP A 80 32.51 -54.93 7.76
C ASP A 80 31.25 -54.83 6.85
N THR A 81 31.49 -54.17 5.72
CA THR A 81 30.96 -54.28 4.33
C THR A 81 31.06 -55.71 3.75
N PRO A 82 30.69 -56.01 2.46
CA PRO A 82 29.88 -55.32 1.44
C PRO A 82 28.86 -56.26 0.75
N THR A 83 28.19 -55.80 -0.34
CA THR A 83 28.19 -56.47 -1.68
C THR A 83 26.88 -56.33 -2.48
N ASP A 84 27.05 -55.71 -3.65
CA ASP A 84 26.44 -55.89 -4.98
C ASP A 84 24.99 -55.54 -5.36
N ALA A 85 24.94 -54.65 -6.36
CA ALA A 85 23.93 -54.59 -7.43
C ALA A 85 24.09 -55.77 -8.41
N PRO A 86 23.07 -56.05 -9.24
CA PRO A 86 23.26 -55.67 -10.64
C PRO A 86 22.01 -55.16 -11.39
N SER A 87 22.34 -54.52 -12.51
CA SER A 87 21.55 -54.05 -13.65
C SER A 87 20.69 -55.14 -14.31
N ASP A 88 19.51 -54.78 -14.83
CA ASP A 88 19.21 -54.85 -16.28
C ASP A 88 17.74 -54.48 -16.61
N ALA A 89 17.57 -53.67 -17.66
CA ALA A 89 16.30 -53.40 -18.37
C ALA A 89 15.98 -54.55 -19.35
N PRO A 90 14.78 -54.64 -20.00
CA PRO A 90 14.54 -53.83 -21.21
C PRO A 90 13.07 -53.51 -21.62
N THR A 91 12.94 -52.56 -22.59
CA THR A 91 11.96 -52.41 -23.71
C THR A 91 10.47 -52.03 -23.44
N SER A 92 10.02 -50.81 -23.80
CA SER A 92 9.34 -50.33 -25.06
C SER A 92 7.84 -50.68 -25.13
N ASN A 93 6.84 -49.85 -25.51
CA ASN A 93 6.68 -48.65 -26.36
C ASN A 93 5.34 -47.88 -26.00
N PRO A 94 4.86 -46.81 -26.72
CA PRO A 94 4.38 -45.52 -26.15
C PRO A 94 2.84 -45.28 -26.13
N PRO A 95 2.37 -44.07 -25.75
CA PRO A 95 1.59 -43.30 -26.74
C PRO A 95 1.74 -41.75 -26.74
N THR A 96 1.51 -41.21 -27.95
CA THR A 96 0.87 -39.92 -28.33
C THR A 96 1.59 -38.57 -28.16
N GLN A 97 1.98 -38.04 -29.32
CA GLN A 97 2.42 -36.70 -29.69
C GLN A 97 1.27 -35.67 -29.72
N PRO A 98 1.48 -34.40 -29.34
CA PRO A 98 0.66 -33.28 -29.79
C PRO A 98 1.22 -32.62 -31.07
N THR A 99 0.30 -32.30 -31.97
CA THR A 99 0.46 -31.67 -33.29
C THR A 99 1.08 -30.26 -33.25
N PRO A 100 2.00 -29.90 -34.18
CA PRO A 100 2.43 -28.51 -34.36
C PRO A 100 1.45 -27.71 -35.24
N THR A 101 1.16 -26.47 -34.83
CA THR A 101 0.44 -25.47 -35.64
C THR A 101 1.41 -24.82 -36.65
N PRO A 102 1.00 -24.56 -37.91
CA PRO A 102 1.93 -24.16 -38.97
C PRO A 102 2.32 -22.67 -38.93
N THR A 103 3.62 -22.44 -39.11
CA THR A 103 4.28 -21.16 -39.39
C THR A 103 3.92 -20.67 -40.80
N ARG A 104 3.60 -19.38 -40.96
CA ARG A 104 3.46 -18.68 -42.24
C ARG A 104 4.78 -17.96 -42.61
N PRO A 105 5.18 -17.88 -43.89
CA PRO A 105 6.54 -17.49 -44.29
C PRO A 105 6.81 -15.99 -44.17
N THR A 106 8.07 -15.69 -43.85
CA THR A 106 8.75 -14.40 -43.90
C THR A 106 9.15 -14.07 -45.34
N ASP A 107 8.74 -12.91 -45.86
CA ASP A 107 9.31 -12.33 -47.08
C ASP A 107 10.56 -11.53 -46.74
N ASN A 108 11.70 -12.02 -47.25
CA ASN A 108 12.96 -11.29 -47.36
C ASN A 108 12.97 -10.56 -48.70
N THR A 109 13.13 -9.23 -48.68
CA THR A 109 13.67 -8.51 -49.84
C THR A 109 14.69 -7.47 -49.37
N THR A 110 15.93 -7.74 -49.76
CA THR A 110 17.12 -6.88 -49.73
C THR A 110 16.89 -5.54 -50.48
N PRO A 111 17.52 -4.43 -50.07
CA PRO A 111 17.39 -3.14 -50.76
C PRO A 111 18.31 -3.03 -51.99
N PRO A 112 17.95 -2.26 -53.02
CA PRO A 112 18.90 -1.77 -54.01
C PRO A 112 19.44 -0.36 -53.66
N THR A 113 20.72 -0.16 -53.95
CA THR A 113 21.46 1.11 -53.91
C THR A 113 21.29 1.94 -55.20
N ASP A 114 21.42 3.25 -54.96
CA ASP A 114 21.97 4.35 -55.77
C ASP A 114 21.20 5.10 -56.87
N ASP A 115 21.31 6.43 -56.65
CA ASP A 115 21.41 7.59 -57.55
C ASP A 115 20.19 8.06 -58.37
N THR A 116 19.83 9.35 -58.18
CA THR A 116 20.17 10.45 -59.12
C THR A 116 19.36 11.75 -58.82
N THR A 117 20.05 12.79 -58.31
CA THR A 117 19.89 14.27 -58.58
C THR A 117 18.70 15.08 -57.97
N PRO A 118 18.90 16.39 -57.60
CA PRO A 118 18.03 17.14 -56.68
C PRO A 118 17.10 18.19 -57.35
N PRO A 119 16.03 18.67 -56.68
CA PRO A 119 15.39 19.96 -56.99
C PRO A 119 15.91 21.05 -56.02
N THR A 120 16.55 22.11 -56.52
CA THR A 120 15.98 23.40 -56.96
C THR A 120 15.06 24.04 -55.91
N GLY A 121 15.50 25.20 -55.41
CA GLY A 121 14.96 25.83 -54.22
C GLY A 121 13.63 26.57 -54.37
N ASP A 122 13.15 27.02 -53.21
CA ASP A 122 12.21 28.12 -53.05
C ASP A 122 12.42 28.75 -51.65
N PRO A 123 12.00 30.00 -51.42
CA PRO A 123 12.59 30.89 -50.42
C PRO A 123 12.03 30.70 -49.01
N THR A 124 12.92 30.98 -48.05
CA THR A 124 12.66 31.19 -46.63
C THR A 124 11.47 32.13 -46.36
N PRO A 125 10.44 31.73 -45.61
CA PRO A 125 9.51 32.67 -45.02
C PRO A 125 10.15 33.32 -43.78
N THR A 126 10.23 34.65 -43.78
CA THR A 126 10.65 35.46 -42.63
C THR A 126 9.64 35.28 -41.47
N PRO A 127 10.07 35.11 -40.21
CA PRO A 127 9.15 35.08 -39.08
C PRO A 127 8.52 36.46 -38.85
N PRO A 128 7.24 36.56 -38.44
CA PRO A 128 6.64 37.83 -38.09
C PRO A 128 7.31 38.41 -36.84
N THR A 129 7.54 39.72 -36.86
CA THR A 129 8.07 40.52 -35.77
C THR A 129 7.22 40.34 -34.51
N ALA A 130 7.84 39.81 -33.44
CA ALA A 130 7.23 39.72 -32.12
C ALA A 130 7.07 41.12 -31.52
N ASP A 131 5.84 41.44 -31.11
CA ASP A 131 5.48 42.59 -30.29
C ASP A 131 5.98 42.36 -28.84
N PRO A 132 6.78 43.26 -28.23
CA PRO A 132 7.34 43.04 -26.91
C PRO A 132 6.38 43.55 -25.83
N SER A 133 5.26 42.85 -25.59
CA SER A 133 4.49 42.99 -24.34
C SER A 133 3.37 41.94 -24.23
N THR A 134 3.73 40.76 -23.77
CA THR A 134 2.84 39.93 -22.93
C THR A 134 3.70 38.93 -22.18
N THR A 135 4.23 39.37 -21.03
CA THR A 135 4.70 38.43 -20.00
C THR A 135 3.47 37.68 -19.48
N PRO A 136 3.49 36.34 -19.42
CA PRO A 136 2.50 35.59 -18.65
C PRO A 136 2.62 36.00 -17.17
N PRO A 137 1.52 36.00 -16.38
CA PRO A 137 1.63 36.27 -14.97
C PRO A 137 2.41 35.13 -14.31
N THR A 138 3.63 35.44 -13.84
CA THR A 138 4.34 34.64 -12.85
C THR A 138 3.53 34.74 -11.56
N GLY A 139 2.55 33.86 -11.40
CA GLY A 139 1.90 33.66 -10.11
C GLY A 139 2.90 33.00 -9.19
N ASP A 140 3.49 33.76 -8.27
CA ASP A 140 4.23 33.17 -7.16
C ASP A 140 3.32 32.14 -6.47
N PRO A 141 3.82 30.92 -6.17
CA PRO A 141 3.04 29.92 -5.46
C PRO A 141 2.59 30.50 -4.13
N THR A 142 1.27 30.63 -3.95
CA THR A 142 0.68 31.16 -2.72
C THR A 142 1.02 30.18 -1.59
N PRO A 143 1.70 30.61 -0.52
CA PRO A 143 2.06 29.69 0.54
C PRO A 143 0.77 29.20 1.24
N PRO A 144 0.61 27.87 1.42
CA PRO A 144 -0.42 27.31 2.27
C PRO A 144 -0.56 28.03 3.61
N PRO A 145 -1.79 28.31 4.06
CA PRO A 145 -2.00 28.99 5.33
C PRO A 145 -1.45 28.14 6.47
N LYS A 146 -0.66 28.73 7.37
CA LYS A 146 -0.19 28.08 8.63
C LYS A 146 -1.32 27.68 9.60
N THR A 147 -2.58 27.88 9.22
CA THR A 147 -3.76 27.80 10.09
C THR A 147 -4.90 26.95 9.54
N ALA A 148 -4.69 26.23 8.44
CA ALA A 148 -5.74 25.38 7.86
C ALA A 148 -6.14 24.25 8.82
N LYS A 149 -7.41 23.85 8.74
CA LYS A 149 -8.06 22.85 9.58
C LYS A 149 -8.51 21.67 8.73
N VAL A 150 -8.75 20.53 9.38
CA VAL A 150 -9.39 19.37 8.72
C VAL A 150 -10.71 19.81 8.09
N GLY A 151 -10.90 19.46 6.82
CA GLY A 151 -12.04 19.86 6.00
C GLY A 151 -11.82 21.11 5.14
N ASP A 152 -10.77 21.90 5.39
CA ASP A 152 -10.44 23.05 4.54
C ASP A 152 -9.94 22.58 3.16
N ILE A 153 -10.23 23.38 2.14
CA ILE A 153 -9.59 23.29 0.82
C ILE A 153 -8.48 24.32 0.75
N ILE A 154 -7.25 23.89 0.45
CA ILE A 154 -6.09 24.76 0.27
C ILE A 154 -5.53 24.65 -1.15
N GLN A 155 -4.92 25.72 -1.64
CA GLN A 155 -4.20 25.71 -2.91
C GLN A 155 -2.71 25.43 -2.66
N PHE A 156 -2.15 24.47 -3.40
CA PHE A 156 -0.74 24.09 -3.31
C PHE A 156 -0.27 23.44 -4.61
N GLY A 157 0.90 23.84 -5.13
CA GLY A 157 1.49 23.26 -6.34
C GLY A 157 0.55 23.25 -7.57
N GLY A 158 -0.27 24.29 -7.73
CA GLY A 158 -1.22 24.40 -8.85
C GLY A 158 -2.50 23.59 -8.71
N HIS A 159 -2.73 22.91 -7.58
CA HIS A 159 -3.93 22.11 -7.34
C HIS A 159 -4.67 22.54 -6.07
N ASN A 160 -5.96 22.22 -5.99
CA ASN A 160 -6.74 22.29 -4.76
C ASN A 160 -6.64 20.97 -3.99
N TRP A 161 -6.48 21.07 -2.68
CA TRP A 161 -6.29 19.93 -1.79
C TRP A 161 -7.21 20.03 -0.58
N LEU A 162 -7.86 18.92 -0.26
CA LEU A 162 -8.62 18.73 0.98
C LEU A 162 -7.68 18.35 2.12
N VAL A 163 -7.76 19.06 3.24
CA VAL A 163 -7.04 18.72 4.47
C VAL A 163 -7.76 17.59 5.20
N LEU A 164 -7.10 16.44 5.31
CA LEU A 164 -7.61 15.24 5.98
C LEU A 164 -7.18 15.15 7.45
N ASP A 165 -5.97 15.63 7.76
CA ASP A 165 -5.42 15.57 9.12
C ASP A 165 -4.46 16.73 9.38
N VAL A 166 -4.33 17.13 10.64
CA VAL A 166 -3.35 18.12 11.11
C VAL A 166 -2.69 17.59 12.37
N GLN A 167 -1.43 17.19 12.27
CA GLN A 167 -0.67 16.65 13.40
C GLN A 167 0.80 17.04 13.32
N GLY A 168 1.39 17.35 14.48
CA GLY A 168 2.81 17.70 14.58
C GLY A 168 3.22 18.91 13.72
N GLY A 169 2.29 19.84 13.47
CA GLY A 169 2.53 21.01 12.61
C GLY A 169 2.46 20.73 11.10
N LYS A 170 2.29 19.46 10.69
CA LYS A 170 2.12 19.05 9.30
C LYS A 170 0.65 18.77 9.00
N MET A 171 0.30 18.79 7.72
CA MET A 171 -1.05 18.50 7.25
C MET A 171 -1.05 17.34 6.26
N LEU A 172 -1.89 16.33 6.49
CA LEU A 172 -2.17 15.35 5.46
C LEU A 172 -3.22 15.96 4.54
N ILE A 173 -2.88 16.04 3.26
CA ILE A 173 -3.78 16.59 2.25
C ILE A 173 -3.96 15.59 1.12
N VAL A 174 -5.14 15.60 0.49
CA VAL A 174 -5.48 14.80 -0.69
C VAL A 174 -6.04 15.73 -1.75
N THR A 175 -5.82 15.45 -3.04
CA THR A 175 -6.40 16.31 -4.09
C THR A 175 -7.92 16.36 -3.95
N GLU A 176 -8.49 17.56 -4.05
CA GLU A 176 -9.94 17.78 -4.01
C GLU A 176 -10.60 16.99 -5.14
N LYS A 177 -10.02 17.12 -6.34
CA LYS A 177 -10.44 16.47 -7.58
C LYS A 177 -9.50 15.34 -7.98
N LEU A 178 -10.01 14.44 -8.82
CA LEU A 178 -9.22 13.43 -9.51
C LEU A 178 -8.35 14.10 -10.58
N LEU A 179 -7.08 13.69 -10.70
CA LEU A 179 -6.15 14.37 -11.61
C LEU A 179 -6.18 13.79 -13.03
N GLU A 180 -5.81 12.52 -13.17
CA GLU A 180 -5.81 11.85 -14.47
C GLU A 180 -6.13 10.36 -14.33
N ALA A 181 -6.75 9.80 -15.37
CA ALA A 181 -6.90 8.37 -15.52
C ALA A 181 -5.54 7.74 -15.82
N ARG A 182 -5.09 6.83 -14.95
CA ARG A 182 -3.79 6.18 -15.09
C ARG A 182 -3.86 4.74 -14.61
N ARG A 183 -3.29 3.83 -15.38
CA ARG A 183 -3.09 2.44 -14.98
C ARG A 183 -2.20 2.39 -13.74
N PHE A 184 -2.61 1.60 -12.74
CA PHE A 184 -1.80 1.35 -11.55
C PHE A 184 -0.41 0.78 -11.90
N THR A 185 -0.39 -0.16 -12.85
CA THR A 185 0.84 -0.64 -13.49
C THR A 185 0.60 -1.04 -14.95
N ASN A 186 1.63 -0.92 -15.79
CA ASN A 186 1.59 -1.41 -17.18
C ASN A 186 1.99 -2.90 -17.29
N SER A 187 2.45 -3.50 -16.20
CA SER A 187 2.85 -4.90 -16.15
C SER A 187 1.68 -5.79 -15.77
N GLN A 188 1.59 -6.96 -16.42
CA GLN A 188 0.65 -8.02 -16.07
C GLN A 188 1.19 -8.92 -14.93
N ARG A 189 2.45 -8.72 -14.52
CA ARG A 189 3.04 -9.49 -13.41
C ARG A 189 2.47 -9.03 -12.08
N GLU A 190 2.06 -9.99 -11.25
CA GLU A 190 1.46 -9.75 -9.94
C GLU A 190 2.38 -8.94 -9.00
N ASP A 191 3.68 -9.19 -9.02
CA ASP A 191 4.64 -8.46 -8.20
C ASP A 191 4.76 -6.97 -8.59
N MET A 192 4.30 -6.59 -9.78
CA MET A 192 4.33 -5.19 -10.25
C MET A 192 3.06 -4.41 -9.91
N SER A 193 2.08 -5.03 -9.22
CA SER A 193 0.91 -4.35 -8.66
C SER A 193 1.00 -4.07 -7.17
N THR A 194 2.16 -4.32 -6.53
CA THR A 194 2.42 -3.76 -5.20
C THR A 194 2.66 -2.27 -5.30
N TRP A 195 2.37 -1.52 -4.22
CA TRP A 195 2.63 -0.08 -4.18
C TRP A 195 4.08 0.25 -4.52
N GLU A 196 5.04 -0.42 -3.87
CA GLU A 196 6.49 -0.21 -4.03
C GLU A 196 6.96 -0.27 -5.49
N ARG A 197 6.38 -1.18 -6.27
CA ARG A 197 6.75 -1.46 -7.67
C ARG A 197 5.79 -0.86 -8.69
N SER A 198 4.73 -0.19 -8.25
CA SER A 198 3.68 0.31 -9.12
C SER A 198 4.18 1.40 -10.08
N GLY A 199 3.54 1.50 -11.24
CA GLY A 199 3.78 2.60 -12.18
C GLY A 199 3.30 3.93 -11.64
N VAL A 200 2.19 3.92 -10.89
CA VAL A 200 1.66 5.13 -10.25
C VAL A 200 2.60 5.69 -9.21
N ARG A 201 3.19 4.88 -8.31
CA ARG A 201 4.17 5.37 -7.32
C ARG A 201 5.36 6.06 -8.00
N ARG A 202 5.90 5.44 -9.06
CA ARG A 202 7.02 6.03 -9.85
C ARG A 202 6.64 7.36 -10.48
N TYR A 203 5.45 7.47 -11.05
CA TYR A 203 4.95 8.72 -11.62
C TYR A 203 4.77 9.80 -10.53
N LEU A 204 4.13 9.45 -9.41
CA LEU A 204 3.84 10.39 -8.33
C LEU A 204 5.11 10.95 -7.67
N ASN A 205 6.15 10.13 -7.52
CA ASN A 205 7.43 10.53 -6.92
C ASN A 205 8.51 10.87 -7.96
N GLY A 206 8.14 10.93 -9.25
CA GLY A 206 8.98 11.35 -10.36
C GLY A 206 8.29 12.52 -11.06
N ASP A 207 7.85 12.33 -12.30
CA ASP A 207 7.24 13.36 -13.17
C ASP A 207 6.25 14.30 -12.44
N PHE A 208 5.35 13.76 -11.62
CA PHE A 208 4.38 14.59 -10.90
C PHE A 208 5.06 15.44 -9.81
N TYR A 209 5.88 14.84 -8.95
CA TYR A 209 6.65 15.58 -7.94
C TYR A 209 7.61 16.60 -8.59
N ASP A 210 8.23 16.23 -9.70
CA ASP A 210 9.17 17.09 -10.42
C ASP A 210 8.50 18.31 -11.05
N SER A 211 7.19 18.26 -11.29
CA SER A 211 6.40 19.39 -11.79
C SER A 211 6.19 20.51 -10.75
N PHE A 212 6.40 20.24 -9.46
CA PHE A 212 6.29 21.26 -8.41
C PHE A 212 7.49 22.23 -8.46
N SER A 213 7.26 23.47 -8.03
CA SER A 213 8.34 24.43 -7.84
C SER A 213 9.31 23.95 -6.75
N GLU A 214 10.58 24.37 -6.79
CA GLU A 214 11.56 24.03 -5.75
C GLU A 214 11.11 24.52 -4.35
N ALA A 215 10.41 25.65 -4.28
CA ALA A 215 9.82 26.16 -3.05
C ALA A 215 8.70 25.25 -2.51
N ASP A 216 7.85 24.71 -3.38
CA ASP A 216 6.81 23.77 -2.98
C ASP A 216 7.39 22.42 -2.58
N LYS A 217 8.36 21.89 -3.36
CA LYS A 217 9.06 20.64 -3.05
C LYS A 217 9.68 20.66 -1.65
N ALA A 218 10.26 21.78 -1.24
CA ALA A 218 10.83 21.97 0.10
C ALA A 218 9.81 21.79 1.24
N ARG A 219 8.51 21.89 0.95
CA ARG A 219 7.41 21.76 1.92
C ARG A 219 6.75 20.38 1.87
N ILE A 220 7.08 19.54 0.90
CA ILE A 220 6.55 18.18 0.83
C ILE A 220 7.40 17.27 1.72
N ALA A 221 6.78 16.80 2.80
CA ALA A 221 7.44 15.96 3.78
C ALA A 221 7.72 14.56 3.21
N GLU A 222 8.89 14.03 3.54
CA GLU A 222 9.19 12.62 3.31
C GLU A 222 8.44 11.78 4.35
N THR A 223 7.72 10.76 3.89
CA THR A 223 6.78 9.99 4.71
C THR A 223 7.09 8.51 4.60
N LEU A 224 7.20 7.82 5.74
CA LEU A 224 7.16 6.37 5.78
C LEU A 224 5.73 5.91 5.46
N VAL A 225 5.54 5.29 4.31
CA VAL A 225 4.26 4.78 3.82
C VAL A 225 4.21 3.28 4.02
N THR A 226 3.29 2.84 4.87
CA THR A 226 3.00 1.43 5.12
C THR A 226 1.78 1.01 4.30
N THR A 227 1.80 -0.22 3.78
CA THR A 227 0.66 -0.80 3.05
C THR A 227 0.34 -2.16 3.65
N ALA A 228 -0.69 -2.20 4.48
CA ALA A 228 -1.11 -3.42 5.16
C ALA A 228 -1.73 -4.45 4.19
N ASP A 229 -1.84 -5.68 4.68
CA ASP A 229 -2.53 -6.77 4.01
C ASP A 229 -4.02 -6.44 3.82
N ASN A 230 -4.62 -6.98 2.77
CA ASN A 230 -6.06 -6.86 2.58
C ASN A 230 -6.79 -7.61 3.71
N PRO A 231 -7.60 -6.93 4.54
CA PRO A 231 -8.18 -7.56 5.74
C PRO A 231 -9.23 -8.62 5.43
N TRP A 232 -9.79 -8.65 4.20
CA TRP A 232 -10.86 -9.59 3.83
C TRP A 232 -10.35 -10.82 3.10
N SER A 233 -9.23 -10.73 2.38
CA SER A 233 -8.61 -11.86 1.67
C SER A 233 -7.33 -12.36 2.35
N GLY A 234 -6.71 -11.57 3.23
CA GLY A 234 -5.38 -11.82 3.76
C GLY A 234 -4.27 -11.68 2.71
N LYS A 235 -4.56 -11.13 1.52
CA LYS A 235 -3.54 -10.90 0.48
C LYS A 235 -2.51 -9.91 1.02
N SER A 236 -1.23 -10.29 0.93
CA SER A 236 -0.14 -9.47 1.45
C SER A 236 -0.12 -8.07 0.84
N GLY A 237 0.19 -7.09 1.68
CA GLY A 237 0.43 -5.72 1.31
C GLY A 237 1.73 -5.52 0.54
N SER A 238 2.24 -4.31 0.60
CA SER A 238 3.51 -3.93 -0.02
C SER A 238 4.57 -3.71 1.06
N PRO A 239 5.85 -4.00 0.80
CA PRO A 239 6.93 -3.52 1.65
C PRO A 239 6.82 -2.02 1.89
N ASP A 240 7.26 -1.58 3.07
CA ASP A 240 7.29 -0.18 3.44
C ASP A 240 8.13 0.63 2.47
N THR A 241 7.66 1.83 2.15
CA THR A 241 8.33 2.77 1.27
C THR A 241 8.50 4.10 1.95
N THR A 242 9.44 4.88 1.44
CA THR A 242 9.59 6.28 1.81
C THR A 242 9.18 7.12 0.62
N ASP A 243 8.09 7.86 0.74
CA ASP A 243 7.44 8.59 -0.35
C ASP A 243 7.18 10.05 0.01
N LYS A 244 7.19 10.89 -1.01
CA LYS A 244 6.76 12.29 -0.94
C LYS A 244 5.27 12.43 -1.25
N ILE A 245 4.81 11.68 -2.25
CA ILE A 245 3.43 11.69 -2.74
C ILE A 245 2.97 10.25 -2.88
N PHE A 246 1.78 9.94 -2.35
CA PHE A 246 1.24 8.58 -2.29
C PHE A 246 -0.25 8.54 -2.59
N LEU A 247 -0.82 7.33 -2.66
CA LEU A 247 -2.27 7.11 -2.67
C LEU A 247 -2.71 6.62 -1.30
N LEU A 248 -3.93 6.96 -0.87
CA LEU A 248 -4.48 6.48 0.40
C LEU A 248 -4.63 4.95 0.44
N SER A 249 -4.60 4.37 1.65
CA SER A 249 -4.89 2.95 1.88
C SER A 249 -6.36 2.75 2.27
N LEU A 250 -6.79 1.50 2.33
CA LEU A 250 -8.10 1.12 2.87
C LEU A 250 -8.33 1.70 4.27
N GLU A 251 -7.33 1.58 5.15
CA GLU A 251 -7.39 2.05 6.53
C GLU A 251 -7.49 3.58 6.61
N GLU A 252 -6.76 4.28 5.75
CA GLU A 252 -6.80 5.74 5.71
C GLU A 252 -8.10 6.27 5.12
N VAL A 253 -8.65 5.61 4.08
CA VAL A 253 -9.96 5.98 3.55
C VAL A 253 -11.03 5.85 4.62
N VAL A 254 -11.04 4.74 5.35
CA VAL A 254 -11.94 4.52 6.48
C VAL A 254 -11.72 5.55 7.58
N ARG A 255 -10.46 5.83 7.93
CA ARG A 255 -10.11 6.79 8.99
C ARG A 255 -10.56 8.22 8.67
N TYR A 256 -10.35 8.69 7.45
CA TYR A 256 -10.54 10.10 7.11
C TYR A 256 -11.88 10.41 6.45
N PHE A 257 -12.52 9.44 5.81
CA PHE A 257 -13.84 9.63 5.17
C PHE A 257 -14.99 8.97 5.92
N GLY A 258 -14.71 8.17 6.96
CA GLY A 258 -15.71 7.60 7.86
C GLY A 258 -15.65 6.08 7.95
N ASP A 259 -15.86 5.59 9.17
CA ASP A 259 -15.74 4.17 9.53
C ASP A 259 -17.09 3.58 9.94
N SER A 260 -17.58 2.62 9.16
CA SER A 260 -18.77 1.82 9.47
C SER A 260 -18.44 0.57 10.28
N GLY A 261 -17.16 0.30 10.54
CA GLY A 261 -16.63 -0.90 11.19
C GLY A 261 -16.50 -2.10 10.27
N GLN A 262 -16.97 -2.02 9.03
CA GLN A 262 -17.04 -3.16 8.10
C GLN A 262 -15.68 -3.61 7.57
N LEU A 263 -14.66 -2.73 7.57
CA LEU A 263 -13.31 -3.11 7.15
C LEU A 263 -12.76 -4.24 8.04
N ASN A 264 -13.00 -4.16 9.34
CA ASN A 264 -12.59 -5.16 10.32
C ASN A 264 -13.66 -6.22 10.62
N ASN A 265 -14.92 -5.93 10.30
CA ASN A 265 -16.05 -6.82 10.53
C ASN A 265 -16.78 -7.06 9.21
N ARG A 266 -16.16 -7.85 8.32
CA ARG A 266 -16.71 -8.13 7.00
C ARG A 266 -18.14 -8.67 7.15
N PRO A 267 -19.16 -8.03 6.55
CA PRO A 267 -20.51 -8.55 6.59
C PRO A 267 -20.60 -9.90 5.86
N SER A 268 -21.56 -10.74 6.25
CA SER A 268 -21.78 -12.09 5.67
C SER A 268 -22.37 -12.06 4.25
N SER A 269 -22.03 -11.03 3.47
CA SER A 269 -22.51 -10.81 2.12
C SER A 269 -21.50 -11.30 1.08
N ASP A 270 -22.00 -11.69 -0.09
CA ASP A 270 -21.17 -12.06 -1.24
C ASP A 270 -20.49 -10.85 -1.90
N THR A 271 -20.76 -9.62 -1.44
CA THR A 271 -20.04 -8.44 -1.93
C THR A 271 -18.63 -8.36 -1.37
N TRP A 272 -17.74 -7.81 -2.20
CA TRP A 272 -16.35 -7.48 -1.88
C TRP A 272 -16.14 -5.97 -1.83
N ALA A 273 -17.20 -5.23 -1.50
CA ALA A 273 -17.17 -3.79 -1.30
C ALA A 273 -17.90 -3.37 -0.02
N ILE A 274 -17.40 -2.31 0.62
CA ILE A 274 -18.06 -1.59 1.70
C ILE A 274 -18.89 -0.48 1.04
N SER A 275 -20.21 -0.66 1.04
CA SER A 275 -21.16 0.38 0.68
C SER A 275 -21.91 0.79 1.94
N ASP A 276 -21.71 2.02 2.38
CA ASP A 276 -22.19 2.52 3.67
C ASP A 276 -22.59 4.00 3.59
N GLN A 277 -22.97 4.58 4.73
CA GLN A 277 -23.42 5.97 4.82
C GLN A 277 -22.33 7.01 4.47
N TYR A 278 -21.08 6.60 4.31
CA TYR A 278 -19.95 7.50 4.02
C TYR A 278 -19.55 7.52 2.55
N ASN A 279 -20.27 6.79 1.70
CA ASN A 279 -20.03 6.73 0.26
C ASN A 279 -19.90 8.14 -0.36
N GLU A 280 -20.85 9.04 -0.10
CA GLU A 280 -20.84 10.39 -0.67
C GLU A 280 -19.56 11.17 -0.32
N ALA A 281 -19.02 10.99 0.89
CA ALA A 281 -17.78 11.66 1.30
C ALA A 281 -16.54 11.14 0.53
N ARG A 282 -16.58 9.90 0.05
CA ARG A 282 -15.46 9.24 -0.65
C ARG A 282 -15.48 9.49 -2.16
N MET A 283 -16.61 9.95 -2.71
CA MET A 283 -16.74 10.30 -4.12
C MET A 283 -15.81 11.45 -4.48
N ALA A 284 -15.33 11.44 -5.73
CA ALA A 284 -14.51 12.50 -6.29
C ALA A 284 -14.70 12.55 -7.82
N ASP A 285 -14.77 13.75 -8.37
CA ASP A 285 -14.83 14.02 -9.80
C ASP A 285 -13.51 14.62 -10.31
N ASP A 286 -13.34 14.67 -11.62
CA ASP A 286 -12.20 15.26 -12.34
C ASP A 286 -12.44 16.72 -12.77
N GLY A 287 -13.50 17.36 -12.27
CA GLY A 287 -14.01 18.64 -12.74
C GLY A 287 -15.19 18.55 -13.70
N SER A 288 -15.56 17.33 -14.16
CA SER A 288 -16.71 17.12 -15.07
C SER A 288 -18.06 16.89 -14.37
N GLU A 289 -18.11 17.02 -13.04
CA GLU A 289 -19.27 16.69 -12.19
C GLU A 289 -19.66 15.19 -12.19
N ASN A 290 -18.94 14.34 -12.93
CA ASN A 290 -19.04 12.88 -12.83
C ASN A 290 -17.99 12.35 -11.87
N SER A 291 -18.40 11.47 -10.95
CA SER A 291 -17.45 10.75 -10.11
C SER A 291 -16.88 9.54 -10.83
N PHE A 292 -15.63 9.19 -10.53
CA PHE A 292 -14.94 8.05 -11.12
C PHE A 292 -14.30 7.16 -10.06
N ASP A 293 -13.96 5.93 -10.46
CA ASP A 293 -13.18 5.03 -9.63
C ASP A 293 -11.76 5.59 -9.45
N TRP A 294 -11.21 5.49 -8.24
CA TRP A 294 -9.84 5.92 -7.98
C TRP A 294 -9.06 4.91 -7.14
N TRP A 295 -7.77 4.80 -7.46
CA TRP A 295 -6.88 3.77 -6.91
C TRP A 295 -6.57 3.99 -5.43
N LEU A 296 -6.45 2.89 -4.71
CA LEU A 296 -5.81 2.81 -3.40
C LEU A 296 -4.46 2.11 -3.52
N ARG A 297 -3.53 2.42 -2.62
CA ARG A 297 -2.25 1.68 -2.57
C ARG A 297 -2.41 0.25 -2.02
N SER A 298 -3.52 -0.02 -1.33
CA SER A 298 -3.79 -1.32 -0.71
C SER A 298 -4.01 -2.44 -1.73
N PRO A 299 -3.60 -3.66 -1.40
CA PRO A 299 -3.83 -4.82 -2.25
C PRO A 299 -5.32 -5.11 -2.42
N SER A 300 -5.66 -5.63 -3.60
CA SER A 300 -6.99 -6.16 -3.91
C SER A 300 -7.21 -7.58 -3.36
N CYS A 301 -8.43 -8.10 -3.52
CA CYS A 301 -8.74 -9.51 -3.27
C CYS A 301 -8.48 -10.42 -4.49
N LEU A 302 -8.30 -9.83 -5.68
CA LEU A 302 -8.08 -10.58 -6.92
C LEU A 302 -6.68 -11.21 -6.93
N SER A 303 -6.58 -12.40 -7.51
CA SER A 303 -5.31 -12.99 -7.91
C SER A 303 -4.71 -12.21 -9.09
N GLY A 304 -3.40 -12.09 -9.15
CA GLY A 304 -2.71 -11.39 -10.24
C GLY A 304 -2.53 -9.89 -9.97
N ALA A 305 -2.14 -9.16 -11.01
CA ALA A 305 -1.79 -7.75 -10.92
C ALA A 305 -3.05 -6.89 -10.70
N SER A 306 -3.38 -6.54 -9.45
CA SER A 306 -4.64 -5.86 -9.10
C SER A 306 -4.52 -5.07 -7.81
N ALA A 307 -5.23 -3.94 -7.72
CA ALA A 307 -5.22 -3.02 -6.57
C ALA A 307 -6.64 -2.63 -6.16
N ALA A 308 -6.85 -2.34 -4.87
CA ALA A 308 -8.13 -1.89 -4.35
C ALA A 308 -8.48 -0.49 -4.89
N VAL A 309 -9.77 -0.16 -4.90
CA VAL A 309 -10.27 1.13 -5.39
C VAL A 309 -11.36 1.67 -4.47
N VAL A 310 -11.59 2.97 -4.52
CA VAL A 310 -12.90 3.54 -4.20
C VAL A 310 -13.66 3.67 -5.50
N SER A 311 -14.87 3.15 -5.53
CA SER A 311 -15.72 3.18 -6.71
C SER A 311 -16.34 4.55 -6.95
N PHE A 312 -16.83 4.82 -8.16
CA PHE A 312 -17.46 6.07 -8.58
C PHE A 312 -18.63 6.49 -7.68
N ASN A 313 -19.29 5.54 -7.02
CA ASN A 313 -20.37 5.77 -6.06
C ASN A 313 -19.88 5.88 -4.60
N GLY A 314 -18.57 5.97 -4.38
CA GLY A 314 -17.95 6.09 -3.07
C GLY A 314 -17.78 4.79 -2.27
N ALA A 315 -18.23 3.65 -2.78
CA ALA A 315 -18.03 2.38 -2.10
C ALA A 315 -16.53 2.00 -2.09
N ILE A 316 -16.04 1.49 -0.97
CA ILE A 316 -14.67 0.95 -0.91
C ILE A 316 -14.70 -0.44 -1.52
N ASN A 317 -14.11 -0.64 -2.69
CA ASN A 317 -14.09 -1.93 -3.38
C ASN A 317 -12.76 -2.65 -3.10
N LEU A 318 -12.82 -3.62 -2.18
CA LEU A 318 -11.67 -4.44 -1.80
C LEU A 318 -11.35 -5.50 -2.86
N GLN A 319 -12.35 -5.96 -3.64
CA GLN A 319 -12.07 -6.80 -4.81
C GLN A 319 -11.12 -6.10 -5.76
N GLY A 320 -11.24 -4.77 -5.87
CA GLY A 320 -10.37 -3.95 -6.68
C GLY A 320 -10.54 -4.23 -8.17
N PHE A 321 -9.60 -3.70 -8.94
CA PHE A 321 -9.55 -3.91 -10.39
C PHE A 321 -8.18 -4.41 -10.82
N HIS A 322 -8.14 -4.97 -12.03
CA HIS A 322 -6.90 -5.29 -12.69
C HIS A 322 -6.04 -4.03 -12.84
N ALA A 323 -4.78 -4.10 -12.41
CA ALA A 323 -3.91 -2.94 -12.25
C ALA A 323 -3.56 -2.23 -13.57
N SER A 324 -3.78 -2.91 -14.70
CA SER A 324 -3.62 -2.35 -16.06
C SER A 324 -4.92 -1.89 -16.72
N ILE A 325 -6.04 -1.85 -15.99
CA ILE A 325 -7.30 -1.32 -16.51
C ILE A 325 -7.18 0.18 -16.80
N ASP A 326 -7.80 0.61 -17.89
CA ASP A 326 -7.96 2.02 -18.23
C ASP A 326 -9.17 2.62 -17.51
N GLY A 327 -9.18 3.95 -17.33
CA GLY A 327 -10.34 4.68 -16.79
C GLY A 327 -10.43 4.77 -15.27
N CYS A 328 -9.48 4.19 -14.52
CA CYS A 328 -9.35 4.43 -13.08
C CYS A 328 -8.36 5.58 -12.82
N TYR A 329 -8.73 6.48 -11.91
CA TYR A 329 -8.02 7.73 -11.68
C TYR A 329 -7.06 7.66 -10.50
N ILE A 330 -6.11 8.60 -10.48
CA ILE A 330 -5.28 8.86 -9.31
C ILE A 330 -5.86 10.01 -8.48
N ARG A 331 -5.80 9.83 -7.16
CA ARG A 331 -6.14 10.85 -6.17
C ARG A 331 -4.98 10.99 -5.17
N PRO A 332 -3.94 11.78 -5.52
CA PRO A 332 -2.72 11.86 -4.72
C PRO A 332 -2.95 12.44 -3.34
N ALA A 333 -2.16 11.99 -2.38
CA ALA A 333 -2.06 12.52 -1.03
C ALA A 333 -0.60 12.77 -0.65
N LEU A 334 -0.36 13.74 0.22
CA LEU A 334 0.96 14.05 0.75
C LEU A 334 0.88 14.69 2.13
N TRP A 335 1.97 14.62 2.89
CA TRP A 335 2.15 15.42 4.09
C TRP A 335 2.84 16.74 3.74
N LEU A 336 2.17 17.84 4.05
CA LEU A 336 2.67 19.19 3.84
C LEU A 336 3.24 19.74 5.14
N ASP A 337 4.41 20.37 5.06
CA ASP A 337 5.07 21.13 6.13
C ASP A 337 4.92 22.64 5.83
N PRO A 338 3.86 23.29 6.34
CA PRO A 338 3.47 24.64 5.94
C PRO A 338 4.38 25.78 6.43
#